data_AF-A0A535JWE9-F1
#
_entry.id   AF-A0A535JWE9-F1
#
_cell.length_a   1.000
_cell.length_b   1.000
_cell.length_c   1.000
_cell.angle_alpha   90.00
_cell.angle_beta   90.00
_cell.angle_gamma   90.00
#
_symmetry.space_group_name_H-M   'P 1'
#
loop_
_entity.id
_entity.type
_entity.pdbx_description
1 polymer ?
#
loop_
_entity_poly.entity_id
_entity_poly.type
_entity_poly.pdbx_seq_one_letter_code
_entity_poly.pdbx_strand_id
1 'polypeptide(L)'
;MLAPWAIAGGGAVAAITRLYGAAVTYRGAYSAGGDLFYRFTYYLIRLPSQLGQVELALVIVGSLLLIVMLRRHLDRAELIYAGLAAFFYAAFSAPANKDPNIGEWISLSLWIFFLAGASRYLSARWPVKVERASPALLAAVGLYALLAYSLGLVALANWPANESSTNTQLRTVTTQLAQELGRHVGVDGCYTYTPGPGWPASIQYLLMDSNGKTPASTSIDVDPTTTSVDDYLLAARQCAAFIVYREDIAQVAQVFFAPAIRQPYLRALAEWVRRPDSGYVLDRTWSFADLAPRGPHTLGRYQGVSLTVDLYLRTATAA
;
A
#
# COMPACT_ATOMS: atom_id res chain seq x y z
N MET A 1 13.00 15.73 -8.18
CA MET A 1 12.60 14.59 -7.32
C MET A 1 12.27 13.31 -8.09
N LEU A 2 11.86 13.35 -9.37
CA LEU A 2 11.68 12.15 -10.21
C LEU A 2 12.97 11.59 -10.80
N ALA A 3 14.02 12.42 -10.90
CA ALA A 3 15.28 12.03 -11.54
C ALA A 3 16.01 10.87 -10.80
N PRO A 4 16.12 10.84 -9.47
CA PRO A 4 16.78 9.71 -8.80
C PRO A 4 16.04 8.39 -8.99
N TRP A 5 14.70 8.40 -9.02
CA TRP A 5 13.87 7.21 -9.28
C TRP A 5 13.91 6.76 -10.75
N ALA A 6 13.90 7.71 -11.69
CA ALA A 6 14.04 7.42 -13.12
C ALA A 6 15.45 6.94 -13.49
N ILE A 7 16.49 7.40 -12.77
CA ILE A 7 17.89 7.05 -13.05
C ILE A 7 18.30 5.76 -12.32
N ALA A 8 17.88 5.55 -11.06
CA ALA A 8 18.20 4.33 -10.30
C ALA A 8 17.27 3.14 -10.62
N GLY A 9 16.09 3.38 -11.20
CA GLY A 9 15.08 2.36 -11.50
C GLY A 9 15.11 1.78 -12.92
N GLY A 10 16.16 2.03 -13.72
CA GLY A 10 16.29 1.48 -15.08
C GLY A 10 15.80 2.40 -16.22
N GLY A 11 15.68 3.72 -15.99
CA GLY A 11 15.30 4.69 -17.02
C GLY A 11 13.80 4.93 -17.15
N ALA A 12 13.44 5.82 -18.08
CA ALA A 12 12.04 6.17 -18.38
C ALA A 12 11.23 4.95 -18.86
N VAL A 13 11.86 4.03 -19.60
CA VAL A 13 11.21 2.80 -20.08
C VAL A 13 10.82 1.91 -18.90
N ALA A 14 11.72 1.66 -17.95
CA ALA A 14 11.41 0.85 -16.77
C ALA A 14 10.35 1.50 -15.87
N ALA A 15 10.36 2.83 -15.74
CA ALA A 15 9.31 3.57 -15.04
C ALA A 15 7.95 3.47 -15.77
N ILE A 16 7.93 3.58 -17.10
CA ILE A 16 6.72 3.40 -17.92
C ILE A 16 6.24 1.95 -17.84
N THR A 17 7.12 0.95 -17.90
CA THR A 17 6.77 -0.46 -17.73
C THR A 17 6.24 -0.74 -16.32
N ARG A 18 6.77 -0.08 -15.28
CA ARG A 18 6.23 -0.17 -13.92
C ARG A 18 4.88 0.51 -13.78
N LEU A 19 4.67 1.68 -14.39
CA LEU A 19 3.39 2.39 -14.38
C LEU A 19 2.34 1.65 -15.23
N TYR A 20 2.75 1.06 -16.35
CA TYR A 20 1.94 0.21 -17.20
C TYR A 20 1.60 -1.10 -16.47
N GLY A 21 2.58 -1.75 -15.85
CA GLY A 21 2.36 -2.88 -14.97
C GLY A 21 1.44 -2.49 -13.80
N ALA A 22 1.59 -1.27 -13.29
CA ALA A 22 0.75 -0.81 -12.22
C ALA A 22 -0.70 -0.58 -12.65
N ALA A 23 -0.92 -0.05 -13.86
CA ALA A 23 -2.24 0.23 -14.39
C ALA A 23 -2.93 -1.02 -14.98
N VAL A 24 -2.16 -1.90 -15.63
CA VAL A 24 -2.64 -3.05 -16.41
C VAL A 24 -2.52 -4.36 -15.63
N THR A 25 -1.43 -4.60 -14.90
CA THR A 25 -1.17 -5.85 -14.16
C THR A 25 -1.90 -5.88 -12.80
N TYR A 26 -1.99 -4.76 -12.06
CA TYR A 26 -2.80 -4.69 -10.81
C TYR A 26 -4.32 -4.57 -11.06
N ARG A 27 -4.76 -4.60 -12.33
CA ARG A 27 -6.16 -4.36 -12.70
C ARG A 27 -7.11 -5.35 -12.05
N GLY A 28 -6.73 -6.62 -11.93
CA GLY A 28 -7.55 -7.64 -11.27
C GLY A 28 -7.78 -7.31 -9.79
N ALA A 29 -6.71 -7.08 -9.02
CA ALA A 29 -6.75 -6.91 -7.56
C ALA A 29 -7.41 -5.59 -7.09
N TYR A 30 -7.30 -4.52 -7.87
CA TYR A 30 -7.78 -3.18 -7.50
C TYR A 30 -8.89 -2.68 -8.42
N SER A 31 -9.45 -3.54 -9.28
CA SER A 31 -10.64 -3.24 -10.08
C SER A 31 -11.82 -2.98 -9.14
N ALA A 32 -12.14 -1.70 -8.92
CA ALA A 32 -13.41 -1.35 -8.33
C ALA A 32 -14.44 -1.27 -9.47
N GLY A 33 -15.31 -2.29 -9.56
CA GLY A 33 -16.53 -2.19 -10.34
C GLY A 33 -17.34 -0.99 -9.83
N GLY A 34 -17.74 -0.08 -10.72
CA GLY A 34 -18.39 1.17 -10.36
C GLY A 34 -18.64 2.03 -11.60
N ASP A 35 -19.66 2.89 -11.51
CA ASP A 35 -20.01 3.80 -12.60
C ASP A 35 -18.92 4.86 -12.85
N LEU A 36 -19.09 5.65 -13.90
CA LEU A 36 -18.12 6.67 -14.31
C LEU A 36 -17.93 7.76 -13.23
N PHE A 37 -18.97 8.06 -12.45
CA PHE A 37 -18.95 9.03 -11.37
C PHE A 37 -18.15 8.53 -10.16
N TYR A 38 -18.33 7.27 -9.76
CA TYR A 38 -17.52 6.61 -8.73
C TYR A 38 -16.04 6.58 -9.14
N ARG A 39 -15.75 6.26 -10.40
CA ARG A 39 -14.37 6.24 -10.92
C ARG A 39 -13.69 7.60 -10.85
N PHE A 40 -14.44 8.68 -11.06
CA PHE A 40 -13.94 10.04 -10.99
C PHE A 40 -13.81 10.55 -9.54
N THR A 41 -14.77 10.25 -8.68
CA THR A 41 -14.80 10.75 -7.30
C THR A 41 -13.94 9.94 -6.31
N TYR A 42 -13.52 8.73 -6.70
CA TYR A 42 -12.73 7.82 -5.85
C TYR A 42 -11.51 8.49 -5.20
N TYR A 43 -10.68 9.18 -5.98
CA TYR A 43 -9.48 9.81 -5.44
C TYR A 43 -9.81 11.09 -4.67
N LEU A 44 -10.85 11.83 -5.05
CA LEU A 44 -11.29 13.04 -4.33
C LEU A 44 -11.65 12.71 -2.88
N ILE A 45 -12.34 11.60 -2.64
CA ILE A 45 -12.74 11.17 -1.29
C ILE A 45 -11.52 10.70 -0.47
N ARG A 46 -10.42 10.31 -1.12
CA ARG A 46 -9.18 9.86 -0.47
C ARG A 46 -8.16 10.97 -0.25
N LEU A 47 -8.25 12.09 -0.97
CA LEU A 47 -7.37 13.24 -0.77
C LEU A 47 -7.29 13.71 0.70
N PRO A 48 -8.39 13.79 1.49
CA PRO A 48 -8.29 14.13 2.92
C PRO A 48 -7.42 13.17 3.73
N SER A 49 -7.44 11.87 3.41
CA SER A 49 -6.63 10.86 4.09
C SER A 49 -5.14 10.91 3.70
N GLN A 50 -4.82 11.51 2.55
CA GLN A 50 -3.46 11.60 2.01
C GLN A 50 -2.80 12.95 2.30
N LEU A 51 -3.56 14.04 2.20
CA LEU A 51 -3.09 15.39 2.45
C LEU A 51 -3.18 15.76 3.93
N GLY A 52 -4.14 15.18 4.65
CA GLY A 52 -4.59 15.65 5.96
C GLY A 52 -5.86 16.49 5.83
N GLN A 53 -6.74 16.41 6.84
CA GLN A 53 -8.07 17.04 6.82
C GLN A 53 -7.98 18.57 6.75
N VAL A 54 -6.96 19.17 7.40
CA VAL A 54 -6.78 20.62 7.47
C VAL A 54 -6.04 21.12 6.23
N GLU A 55 -5.03 20.38 5.80
CA GLU A 55 -4.15 20.66 4.68
C GLU A 55 -4.89 20.58 3.35
N LEU A 56 -5.88 19.70 3.23
CA LEU A 56 -6.71 19.57 2.03
C LEU A 56 -7.32 20.91 1.61
N ALA A 57 -7.96 21.61 2.55
CA ALA A 57 -8.61 22.89 2.27
C ALA A 57 -7.57 23.93 1.85
N LEU A 58 -6.43 23.97 2.55
CA LEU A 58 -5.36 24.93 2.29
C LEU A 58 -4.71 24.71 0.92
N VAL A 59 -4.40 23.47 0.55
CA VAL A 59 -3.74 23.14 -0.71
C VAL A 59 -4.71 23.31 -1.88
N ILE A 60 -5.96 22.83 -1.78
CA ILE A 60 -6.92 22.92 -2.88
C ILE A 60 -7.37 24.37 -3.09
N VAL A 61 -7.85 25.05 -2.04
CA VAL A 61 -8.33 26.44 -2.16
C VAL A 61 -7.17 27.37 -2.50
N GLY A 62 -6.00 27.16 -1.87
CA GLY A 62 -4.79 27.92 -2.17
C GLY A 62 -4.32 27.75 -3.61
N SER A 63 -4.35 26.53 -4.15
CA SER A 63 -4.00 26.27 -5.55
C SER A 63 -4.97 26.96 -6.52
N LEU A 64 -6.28 26.89 -6.25
CA LEU A 64 -7.28 27.57 -7.07
C LEU A 64 -7.11 29.09 -7.05
N LEU A 65 -6.87 29.68 -5.88
CA LEU A 65 -6.59 31.10 -5.73
C LEU A 65 -5.31 31.49 -6.46
N LEU A 66 -4.24 30.71 -6.36
CA LEU A 66 -2.99 30.96 -7.10
C LEU A 66 -3.21 30.92 -8.60
N ILE A 67 -3.98 29.96 -9.12
CA ILE A 67 -4.35 29.93 -10.54
C ILE A 67 -5.06 31.22 -10.93
N VAL A 68 -6.00 31.72 -10.11
CA VAL A 68 -6.73 32.97 -10.35
C VAL A 68 -5.81 34.20 -10.31
N MET A 69 -4.95 34.28 -9.30
CA MET A 69 -4.06 35.43 -9.06
C MET A 69 -2.89 35.48 -10.05
N LEU A 70 -2.42 34.32 -10.50
CA LEU A 70 -1.31 34.16 -11.43
C LEU A 70 -1.78 33.88 -12.88
N ARG A 71 -3.08 34.09 -13.18
CA ARG A 71 -3.77 33.77 -14.44
C ARG A 71 -3.01 34.05 -15.74
N ARG A 72 -2.07 35.01 -15.74
CA ARG A 72 -1.28 35.43 -16.91
C ARG A 72 0.24 35.34 -16.73
N HIS A 73 0.72 34.89 -15.58
CA HIS A 73 2.14 34.91 -15.22
C HIS A 73 2.62 33.61 -14.57
N LEU A 74 1.94 32.49 -14.80
CA LEU A 74 2.47 31.18 -14.38
C LEU A 74 3.79 30.92 -15.09
N ASP A 75 4.83 30.59 -14.33
CA ASP A 75 6.12 30.23 -14.90
C ASP A 75 6.08 28.79 -15.44
N ARG A 76 7.04 28.43 -16.30
CA ARG A 76 7.11 27.10 -16.93
C ARG A 76 7.04 25.98 -15.91
N ALA A 77 7.71 26.12 -14.76
CA ALA A 77 7.69 25.12 -13.70
C ALA A 77 6.28 24.90 -13.10
N GLU A 78 5.54 25.97 -12.84
CA GLU A 78 4.19 25.89 -12.27
C GLU A 78 3.19 25.30 -13.26
N LEU A 79 3.31 25.65 -14.54
CA LEU A 79 2.54 25.04 -15.62
C LEU A 79 2.81 23.54 -15.72
N ILE A 80 4.08 23.12 -15.57
CA ILE A 80 4.46 21.71 -15.55
C ILE A 80 3.82 21.00 -14.36
N TYR A 81 3.90 21.54 -13.14
CA TYR A 81 3.31 20.88 -11.96
C TYR A 81 1.79 20.86 -11.96
N ALA A 82 1.14 21.94 -12.38
CA ALA A 82 -0.32 21.96 -12.58
C ALA A 82 -0.75 20.95 -13.65
N GLY A 83 0.01 20.89 -14.77
CA GLY A 83 -0.19 19.92 -15.83
C GLY A 83 -0.01 18.48 -15.36
N LEU A 84 1.03 18.21 -14.56
CA LEU A 84 1.27 16.89 -13.95
C LEU A 84 0.14 16.49 -13.01
N ALA A 85 -0.34 17.39 -12.15
CA ALA A 85 -1.47 17.10 -11.26
C ALA A 85 -2.73 16.75 -12.05
N ALA A 86 -3.06 17.52 -13.09
CA ALA A 86 -4.20 17.24 -13.97
C ALA A 86 -4.02 15.94 -14.77
N PHE A 87 -2.81 15.71 -15.29
CA PHE A 87 -2.46 14.49 -16.03
C PHE A 87 -2.58 13.25 -15.15
N PHE A 88 -1.97 13.25 -13.96
CA PHE A 88 -2.06 12.13 -13.03
C PHE A 88 -3.51 11.88 -12.60
N TYR A 89 -4.25 12.94 -12.29
CA TYR A 89 -5.67 12.79 -11.94
C TYR A 89 -6.47 12.13 -13.07
N ALA A 90 -6.30 12.57 -14.32
CA ALA A 90 -6.98 11.98 -15.47
C ALA A 90 -6.50 10.54 -15.75
N ALA A 91 -5.20 10.32 -15.76
CA ALA A 91 -4.56 9.05 -16.06
C ALA A 91 -4.91 7.96 -15.04
N PHE A 92 -5.14 8.33 -13.76
CA PHE A 92 -5.52 7.38 -12.72
C PHE A 92 -7.04 7.27 -12.53
N SER A 93 -7.79 8.32 -12.87
CA SER A 93 -9.26 8.27 -12.81
C SER A 93 -9.88 7.46 -13.97
N ALA A 94 -9.25 7.44 -15.14
CA ALA A 94 -9.75 6.73 -16.32
C ALA A 94 -9.75 5.19 -16.20
N PRO A 95 -8.72 4.53 -15.65
CA PRO A 95 -8.75 3.10 -15.39
C PRO A 95 -9.70 2.73 -14.23
N ALA A 96 -10.26 1.52 -14.31
CA ALA A 96 -11.05 0.91 -13.22
C ALA A 96 -10.16 0.45 -12.04
N ASN A 97 -8.85 0.46 -12.21
CA ASN A 97 -7.86 0.10 -11.21
C ASN A 97 -7.69 1.25 -10.21
N LYS A 98 -8.04 0.99 -8.95
CA LYS A 98 -8.16 1.97 -7.88
C LYS A 98 -7.21 1.65 -6.71
N ASP A 99 -5.91 1.65 -6.98
CA ASP A 99 -4.88 1.55 -5.95
C ASP A 99 -4.86 2.83 -5.07
N PRO A 100 -5.03 2.71 -3.74
CA PRO A 100 -4.94 3.85 -2.83
C PRO A 100 -3.64 4.64 -2.94
N ASN A 101 -2.50 3.99 -3.18
CA ASN A 101 -1.18 4.63 -3.19
C ASN A 101 -0.97 5.47 -4.45
N ILE A 102 -1.70 5.16 -5.54
CA ILE A 102 -1.64 5.96 -6.78
C ILE A 102 -2.16 7.38 -6.56
N GLY A 103 -3.08 7.59 -5.61
CA GLY A 103 -3.57 8.93 -5.25
C GLY A 103 -2.47 9.84 -4.69
N GLU A 104 -1.40 9.28 -4.12
CA GLU A 104 -0.29 10.05 -3.54
C GLU A 104 0.41 10.90 -4.60
N TRP A 105 0.51 10.42 -5.84
CA TRP A 105 1.11 11.15 -6.96
C TRP A 105 0.34 12.44 -7.31
N ILE A 106 -0.98 12.39 -7.19
CA ILE A 106 -1.84 13.57 -7.38
C ILE A 106 -1.59 14.54 -6.23
N SER A 107 -1.65 14.04 -4.99
CA SER A 107 -1.48 14.84 -3.77
C SER A 107 -0.11 15.55 -3.72
N LEU A 108 0.97 14.84 -4.08
CA LEU A 108 2.33 15.36 -4.12
C LEU A 108 2.49 16.45 -5.18
N SER A 109 1.93 16.23 -6.37
CA SER A 109 1.99 17.20 -7.47
C SER A 109 1.25 18.49 -7.11
N LEU A 110 0.11 18.38 -6.43
CA LEU A 110 -0.65 19.54 -5.92
C LEU A 110 0.13 20.30 -4.85
N TRP A 111 0.78 19.60 -3.91
CA TRP A 111 1.64 20.22 -2.89
C TRP A 111 2.78 21.01 -3.52
N ILE A 112 3.49 20.42 -4.49
CA ILE A 112 4.61 21.08 -5.15
C ILE A 112 4.15 22.31 -5.93
N PHE A 113 3.03 22.20 -6.66
CA PHE A 113 2.42 23.35 -7.35
C PHE A 113 2.08 24.48 -6.37
N PHE A 114 1.38 24.16 -5.28
CA PHE A 114 0.97 25.13 -4.28
C PHE A 114 2.17 25.86 -3.66
N LEU A 115 3.19 25.12 -3.21
CA LEU A 115 4.37 25.71 -2.57
C LEU A 115 5.19 26.57 -3.55
N ALA A 116 5.37 26.11 -4.79
CA ALA A 116 6.06 26.88 -5.83
C ALA A 116 5.31 28.19 -6.15
N GLY A 117 4.00 28.09 -6.38
CA GLY A 117 3.16 29.25 -6.69
C GLY A 117 3.08 30.25 -5.54
N ALA A 118 2.85 29.78 -4.32
CA ALA A 118 2.75 30.64 -3.13
C ALA A 118 4.06 31.36 -2.84
N SER A 119 5.19 30.64 -2.85
CA SER A 119 6.51 31.24 -2.57
C SER A 119 6.88 32.31 -3.60
N ARG A 120 6.62 32.07 -4.89
CA ARG A 120 6.87 33.05 -5.95
C ARG A 120 5.95 34.26 -5.84
N TYR A 121 4.64 34.04 -5.67
CA TYR A 121 3.68 35.13 -5.53
C TYR A 121 4.04 36.05 -4.36
N LEU A 122 4.35 35.47 -3.19
CA LEU A 122 4.73 36.24 -2.00
C LEU A 122 6.05 36.99 -2.21
N SER A 123 7.06 36.35 -2.80
CA SER A 123 8.37 36.96 -3.06
C SER A 123 8.30 38.10 -4.08
N ALA A 124 7.48 37.95 -5.12
CA ALA A 124 7.26 39.01 -6.11
C ALA A 124 6.47 40.19 -5.54
N ARG A 125 5.48 39.92 -4.68
CA ARG A 125 4.58 40.96 -4.15
C ARG A 125 5.18 41.73 -2.97
N TRP A 126 5.97 41.06 -2.11
CA TRP A 126 6.51 41.61 -0.86
C TRP A 126 7.91 41.06 -0.49
N PRO A 127 8.96 41.30 -1.32
CA PRO A 127 10.28 40.69 -1.13
C PRO A 127 10.89 40.95 0.26
N VAL A 128 10.91 42.21 0.70
CA VAL A 128 11.48 42.63 2.00
C VAL A 128 10.74 42.00 3.19
N LYS A 129 9.42 41.82 3.08
CA LYS A 129 8.63 41.20 4.17
C LYS A 129 8.88 39.70 4.23
N VAL A 130 8.98 39.03 3.08
CA VAL A 130 9.27 37.59 3.00
C VAL A 130 10.64 37.28 3.56
N GLU A 131 11.67 38.04 3.18
CA GLU A 131 13.03 37.84 3.70
C GLU A 131 13.08 38.03 5.22
N ARG A 132 12.46 39.08 5.74
CA ARG A 132 12.37 39.32 7.19
C ARG A 132 11.55 38.25 7.93
N ALA A 133 10.50 37.71 7.29
CA ALA A 133 9.67 36.67 7.88
C ALA A 133 10.28 35.27 7.75
N SER A 134 11.28 35.07 6.87
CA SER A 134 11.84 33.74 6.59
C SER A 134 12.38 33.01 7.83
N PRO A 135 13.08 33.64 8.80
CA PRO A 135 13.53 32.94 10.00
C PRO A 135 12.35 32.55 10.90
N ALA A 136 11.32 33.42 10.98
CA ALA A 136 10.11 33.14 11.74
C ALA A 136 9.29 32.00 11.10
N LEU A 137 9.22 31.94 9.77
CA LEU A 137 8.58 30.87 9.04
C LEU A 137 9.31 29.54 9.25
N LEU A 138 10.65 29.53 9.15
CA LEU A 138 11.46 28.35 9.44
C LEU A 138 11.29 27.89 10.90
N ALA A 139 11.25 28.82 11.85
CA ALA A 139 10.98 28.51 13.25
C ALA A 139 9.57 27.93 13.43
N ALA A 140 8.55 28.46 12.74
CA ALA A 140 7.19 27.93 12.77
C ALA A 140 7.09 26.52 12.17
N VAL A 141 7.77 26.26 11.04
CA VAL A 141 7.85 24.92 10.45
C VAL A 141 8.59 23.95 11.38
N GLY A 142 9.69 24.38 12.00
CA GLY A 142 10.41 23.61 13.00
C GLY A 142 9.55 23.29 14.23
N LEU A 143 8.79 24.27 14.72
CA LEU A 143 7.85 24.10 15.82
C LEU A 143 6.71 23.15 15.44
N TYR A 144 6.17 23.27 14.22
CA TYR A 144 5.15 22.35 13.70
C TYR A 144 5.67 20.92 13.62
N ALA A 145 6.88 20.72 13.06
CA ALA A 145 7.51 19.41 13.02
C ALA A 145 7.71 18.86 14.42
N LEU A 146 8.25 19.66 15.35
CA LEU A 146 8.43 19.27 16.75
C LEU A 146 7.11 18.90 17.42
N LEU A 147 6.05 19.68 17.19
CA LEU A 147 4.70 19.38 17.67
C LEU A 147 4.19 18.05 17.09
N ALA A 148 4.26 17.85 15.78
CA ALA A 148 3.85 16.61 15.12
C ALA A 148 4.60 15.39 15.66
N TYR A 149 5.93 15.48 15.79
CA TYR A 149 6.73 14.40 16.38
C TYR A 149 6.44 14.18 17.85
N SER A 150 6.25 15.25 18.64
CA SER A 150 5.90 15.14 20.06
C SER A 150 4.52 14.51 20.26
N LEU A 151 3.53 14.88 19.46
CA LEU A 151 2.21 14.27 19.46
C LEU A 151 2.29 12.80 19.03
N GLY A 152 3.13 12.47 18.05
CA GLY A 152 3.43 11.09 17.68
C GLY A 152 4.02 10.29 18.83
N LEU A 153 4.99 10.85 19.57
CA LEU A 153 5.56 10.23 20.76
C LEU A 153 4.53 10.06 21.88
N VAL A 154 3.67 11.06 22.11
CA VAL A 154 2.57 10.97 23.08
C VAL A 154 1.56 9.90 22.65
N ALA A 155 1.22 9.82 21.36
CA ALA A 155 0.33 8.78 20.84
C ALA A 155 0.91 7.38 21.01
N LEU A 156 2.22 7.21 20.77
CA LEU A 156 2.93 5.95 21.01
C LEU A 156 2.98 5.59 22.51
N ALA A 157 3.21 6.58 23.38
CA ALA A 157 3.20 6.38 24.82
C ALA A 157 1.81 6.02 25.38
N ASN A 158 0.76 6.54 24.74
CA ASN A 158 -0.64 6.27 25.08
C ASN A 158 -1.28 5.25 24.13
N TRP A 159 -0.49 4.40 23.48
CA TRP A 159 -1.00 3.40 22.56
C TRP A 159 -1.99 2.49 23.31
N PRO A 160 -3.27 2.44 22.90
CA PRO A 160 -4.25 1.54 23.49
C PRO A 160 -3.72 0.10 23.65
N ALA A 161 -3.87 -0.47 24.84
CA ALA A 161 -3.29 -1.77 25.19
C ALA A 161 -3.77 -2.92 24.28
N ASN A 162 -5.02 -2.83 23.80
CA ASN A 162 -5.58 -3.77 22.82
C ASN A 162 -4.85 -3.70 21.47
N GLU A 163 -4.64 -2.50 20.93
CA GLU A 163 -3.94 -2.32 19.64
C GLU A 163 -2.45 -2.67 19.75
N SER A 164 -1.80 -2.35 20.88
CA SER A 164 -0.41 -2.74 21.17
C SER A 164 -0.26 -4.27 21.25
N SER A 165 -1.21 -4.94 21.91
CA SER A 165 -1.29 -6.41 21.95
C SER A 165 -1.47 -6.99 20.54
N THR A 166 -2.40 -6.44 19.75
CA THR A 166 -2.59 -6.85 18.35
C THR A 166 -1.29 -6.70 17.55
N ASN A 167 -0.64 -5.54 17.61
CA ASN A 167 0.63 -5.30 16.89
C ASN A 167 1.72 -6.30 17.32
N THR A 168 1.82 -6.61 18.61
CA THR A 168 2.76 -7.61 19.14
C THR A 168 2.47 -8.99 18.56
N GLN A 169 1.20 -9.40 18.50
CA GLN A 169 0.80 -10.66 17.88
C GLN A 169 1.13 -10.69 16.38
N LEU A 170 0.79 -9.62 15.64
CA LEU A 170 1.06 -9.52 14.20
C LEU A 170 2.56 -9.67 13.88
N ARG A 171 3.42 -9.00 14.65
CA ARG A 171 4.88 -9.08 14.51
C ARG A 171 5.41 -10.45 14.91
N THR A 172 4.92 -11.02 16.02
CA THR A 172 5.38 -12.31 16.54
C THR A 172 5.07 -13.43 15.56
N VAL A 173 3.81 -13.54 15.10
CA VAL A 173 3.41 -14.57 14.14
C VAL A 173 4.17 -14.41 12.82
N THR A 174 4.29 -13.18 12.29
CA THR A 174 5.05 -12.94 11.05
C THR A 174 6.52 -13.36 11.18
N THR A 175 7.16 -13.03 12.30
CA THR A 175 8.56 -13.37 12.54
C THR A 175 8.76 -14.88 12.69
N GLN A 176 7.94 -15.54 13.50
CA GLN A 176 8.03 -16.99 13.70
C GLN A 176 7.70 -17.76 12.42
N LEU A 177 6.70 -17.32 11.66
CA LEU A 177 6.36 -17.90 10.38
C LEU A 177 7.50 -17.75 9.38
N ALA A 178 8.09 -16.56 9.25
CA ALA A 178 9.24 -16.36 8.38
C ALA A 178 10.43 -17.23 8.81
N GLN A 179 10.73 -17.31 10.10
CA GLN A 179 11.81 -18.17 10.61
C GLN A 179 11.60 -19.64 10.28
N GLU A 180 10.38 -20.17 10.44
CA GLU A 180 10.08 -21.55 10.09
C GLU A 180 10.14 -21.76 8.58
N LEU A 181 9.51 -20.87 7.80
CA LEU A 181 9.53 -20.90 6.34
C LEU A 181 10.97 -20.88 5.79
N GLY A 182 11.85 -20.05 6.36
CA GLY A 182 13.24 -19.89 5.93
C GLY A 182 14.12 -21.12 6.14
N ARG A 183 13.68 -22.10 6.95
CA ARG A 183 14.36 -23.41 7.06
C ARG A 183 14.10 -24.30 5.86
N HIS A 184 13.03 -24.04 5.12
CA HIS A 184 12.54 -24.91 4.04
C HIS A 184 12.55 -24.23 2.67
N VAL A 185 12.56 -22.90 2.64
CA VAL A 185 12.54 -22.10 1.41
C VAL A 185 13.75 -21.17 1.37
N GLY A 186 14.74 -21.53 0.55
CA GLY A 186 15.88 -20.67 0.25
C GLY A 186 15.53 -19.54 -0.72
N VAL A 187 16.49 -18.63 -0.98
CA VAL A 187 16.29 -17.42 -1.81
C VAL A 187 15.86 -17.70 -3.25
N ASP A 188 16.21 -18.86 -3.81
CA ASP A 188 15.79 -19.27 -5.16
C ASP A 188 14.48 -20.10 -5.15
N GLY A 189 13.94 -20.37 -3.96
CA GLY A 189 12.68 -21.09 -3.78
C GLY A 189 11.47 -20.19 -3.92
N CYS A 190 10.29 -20.80 -3.85
CA CYS A 190 9.04 -20.05 -3.75
C CYS A 190 8.10 -20.58 -2.69
N TYR A 191 7.24 -19.69 -2.20
CA TYR A 191 6.17 -20.00 -1.27
C TYR A 191 4.85 -19.35 -1.73
N THR A 192 3.73 -19.93 -1.33
CA THR A 192 2.42 -19.35 -1.54
C THR A 192 1.97 -18.63 -0.27
N TYR A 193 1.20 -17.56 -0.43
CA TYR A 193 0.75 -16.77 0.70
C TYR A 193 -0.71 -16.33 0.59
N THR A 194 -1.32 -16.17 1.75
CA THR A 194 -2.61 -15.50 1.95
C THR A 194 -2.37 -14.13 2.59
N PRO A 195 -3.24 -13.13 2.39
CA PRO A 195 -3.03 -11.78 2.95
C PRO A 195 -2.88 -11.77 4.48
N GLY A 196 -1.89 -11.05 4.96
CA GLY A 196 -1.56 -10.92 6.39
C GLY A 196 -0.83 -9.61 6.70
N PRO A 197 -0.12 -9.52 7.83
CA PRO A 197 0.55 -8.30 8.30
C PRO A 197 1.71 -7.82 7.40
N GLY A 198 1.37 -7.18 6.28
CA GLY A 198 2.34 -6.73 5.27
C GLY A 198 2.87 -7.86 4.38
N TRP A 199 2.22 -9.03 4.36
CA TRP A 199 2.61 -10.15 3.52
C TRP A 199 2.31 -9.87 2.04
N PRO A 200 3.19 -10.28 1.10
CA PRO A 200 4.36 -11.13 1.30
C PRO A 200 5.63 -10.33 1.66
N ALA A 201 5.62 -9.01 1.50
CA ALA A 201 6.81 -8.17 1.61
C ALA A 201 7.50 -8.30 2.97
N SER A 202 6.77 -8.26 4.09
CA SER A 202 7.39 -8.38 5.42
C SER A 202 8.05 -9.74 5.65
N ILE A 203 7.50 -10.83 5.08
CA ILE A 203 8.15 -12.15 5.10
C ILE A 203 9.41 -12.14 4.22
N GLN A 204 9.34 -11.58 3.02
CA GLN A 204 10.49 -11.48 2.12
C GLN A 204 11.64 -10.69 2.74
N TYR A 205 11.35 -9.56 3.41
CA TYR A 205 12.36 -8.79 4.13
C TYR A 205 13.05 -9.60 5.24
N LEU A 206 12.30 -10.44 5.96
CA LEU A 206 12.84 -11.30 7.02
C LEU A 206 13.65 -12.48 6.46
N LEU A 207 13.39 -12.89 5.22
CA LEU A 207 14.09 -13.97 4.52
C LEU A 207 15.20 -13.47 3.58
N MET A 208 15.46 -12.17 3.60
CA MET A 208 16.43 -11.56 2.70
C MET A 208 17.86 -11.95 3.07
N ASP A 209 18.64 -12.37 2.08
CA ASP A 209 20.07 -12.67 2.29
C ASP A 209 20.92 -11.39 2.35
N SER A 210 22.23 -11.55 2.59
CA SER A 210 23.18 -10.44 2.65
C SER A 210 23.34 -9.69 1.32
N ASN A 211 22.87 -10.26 0.21
CA ASN A 211 22.93 -9.66 -1.13
C ASN A 211 21.60 -9.02 -1.54
N GLY A 212 20.59 -9.01 -0.66
CA GLY A 212 19.28 -8.44 -0.94
C GLY A 212 18.33 -9.37 -1.73
N LYS A 213 18.66 -10.65 -1.87
CA LYS A 213 17.79 -11.64 -2.54
C LYS A 213 16.78 -12.22 -1.57
N THR A 214 15.58 -12.50 -2.06
CA THR A 214 14.46 -13.05 -1.28
C THR A 214 13.77 -14.15 -2.07
N PRO A 215 13.17 -15.16 -1.40
CA PRO A 215 12.35 -16.16 -2.08
C PRO A 215 11.17 -15.52 -2.83
N ALA A 216 10.78 -16.16 -3.93
CA ALA A 216 9.60 -15.75 -4.69
C ALA A 216 8.31 -16.07 -3.92
N SER A 217 7.28 -15.25 -4.13
CA SER A 217 5.93 -15.55 -3.64
C SER A 217 4.97 -15.73 -4.81
N THR A 218 3.85 -16.42 -4.61
CA THR A 218 2.76 -16.38 -5.59
C THR A 218 2.30 -14.94 -5.84
N SER A 219 1.76 -14.67 -7.04
CA SER A 219 1.35 -13.33 -7.42
C SER A 219 0.30 -12.76 -6.46
N ILE A 220 0.51 -11.50 -6.06
CA ILE A 220 -0.50 -10.70 -5.37
C ILE A 220 -1.66 -10.35 -6.30
N ASP A 221 -1.39 -10.31 -7.60
CA ASP A 221 -2.31 -9.88 -8.64
C ASP A 221 -2.65 -11.01 -9.56
N VAL A 222 -3.93 -11.31 -9.60
CA VAL A 222 -4.49 -12.26 -10.52
C VAL A 222 -5.51 -11.51 -11.35
N ASP A 223 -5.28 -11.46 -12.66
CA ASP A 223 -6.27 -10.96 -13.59
C ASP A 223 -7.22 -12.11 -13.93
N PRO A 224 -8.47 -12.07 -13.46
CA PRO A 224 -9.45 -13.14 -13.68
C PRO A 224 -9.82 -13.32 -15.15
N THR A 225 -9.51 -12.34 -16.01
CA THR A 225 -9.79 -12.43 -17.46
C THR A 225 -8.75 -13.23 -18.22
N THR A 226 -7.56 -13.43 -17.63
CA THR A 226 -6.43 -14.12 -18.27
C THR A 226 -5.89 -15.30 -17.47
N THR A 227 -6.20 -15.39 -16.17
CA THR A 227 -5.71 -16.45 -15.29
C THR A 227 -6.88 -17.16 -14.63
N SER A 228 -7.10 -18.44 -14.97
CA SER A 228 -8.10 -19.26 -14.29
C SER A 228 -7.62 -19.68 -12.89
N VAL A 229 -8.54 -20.14 -12.05
CA VAL A 229 -8.20 -20.69 -10.73
C VAL A 229 -7.26 -21.91 -10.87
N ASP A 230 -7.48 -22.75 -11.88
CA ASP A 230 -6.66 -23.93 -12.14
C ASP A 230 -5.24 -23.57 -12.57
N ASP A 231 -5.08 -22.55 -13.42
CA ASP A 231 -3.76 -22.05 -13.84
C ASP A 231 -2.99 -21.49 -12.63
N TYR A 232 -3.67 -20.73 -11.77
CA TYR A 232 -3.08 -20.21 -10.54
C TYR A 232 -2.63 -21.33 -9.59
N LEU A 233 -3.47 -22.35 -9.41
CA LEU A 233 -3.12 -23.53 -8.62
C LEU A 233 -1.93 -24.29 -9.22
N LEU A 234 -1.89 -24.46 -10.54
CA LEU A 234 -0.80 -25.14 -11.21
C LEU A 234 0.54 -24.43 -11.00
N ALA A 235 0.55 -23.10 -11.06
CA ALA A 235 1.72 -22.30 -10.73
C ALA A 235 2.09 -22.41 -9.23
N ALA A 236 1.10 -22.29 -8.35
CA ALA A 236 1.28 -22.37 -6.90
C ALA A 236 1.88 -23.72 -6.46
N ARG A 237 1.52 -24.83 -7.13
CA ARG A 237 2.03 -26.19 -6.90
C ARG A 237 3.54 -26.33 -7.09
N GLN A 238 4.20 -25.38 -7.73
CA GLN A 238 5.66 -25.39 -7.89
C GLN A 238 6.39 -24.91 -6.63
N CYS A 239 5.69 -24.26 -5.70
CA CYS A 239 6.29 -23.75 -4.47
C CYS A 239 6.55 -24.82 -3.42
N ALA A 240 7.52 -24.58 -2.55
CA ALA A 240 7.91 -25.53 -1.51
C ALA A 240 6.98 -25.44 -0.28
N ALA A 241 6.31 -24.29 -0.09
CA ALA A 241 5.52 -24.01 1.09
C ALA A 241 4.24 -23.24 0.77
N PHE A 242 3.22 -23.41 1.60
CA PHE A 242 1.92 -22.76 1.49
C PHE A 242 1.49 -22.17 2.83
N ILE A 243 1.20 -20.86 2.84
CA ILE A 243 0.67 -20.15 4.01
C ILE A 243 -0.83 -19.89 3.80
N VAL A 244 -1.68 -20.57 4.55
CA VAL A 244 -3.13 -20.53 4.39
C VAL A 244 -3.85 -20.30 5.70
N TYR A 245 -4.97 -19.58 5.68
CA TYR A 245 -5.84 -19.46 6.86
C TYR A 245 -6.81 -20.61 6.95
N ARG A 246 -7.08 -21.09 8.17
CA ARG A 246 -8.08 -22.12 8.45
C ARG A 246 -9.49 -21.63 8.13
N GLU A 247 -9.76 -20.38 8.46
CA GLU A 247 -11.03 -19.69 8.21
C GLU A 247 -11.25 -19.42 6.72
N ASP A 248 -12.51 -19.16 6.34
CA ASP A 248 -12.81 -18.73 4.97
C ASP A 248 -12.14 -17.38 4.69
N ILE A 249 -11.66 -17.22 3.46
CA ILE A 249 -10.96 -15.99 3.06
C ILE A 249 -11.83 -14.73 3.18
N ALA A 250 -13.16 -14.84 3.13
CA ALA A 250 -14.07 -13.72 3.38
C ALA A 250 -14.01 -13.23 4.83
N GLN A 251 -13.73 -14.12 5.80
CA GLN A 251 -13.50 -13.76 7.20
C GLN A 251 -12.14 -13.08 7.37
N VAL A 252 -11.10 -13.62 6.73
CA VAL A 252 -9.76 -12.99 6.69
C VAL A 252 -9.83 -11.59 6.07
N ALA A 253 -10.64 -11.40 5.03
CA ALA A 253 -10.86 -10.14 4.33
C ALA A 253 -11.45 -9.03 5.22
N GLN A 254 -12.08 -9.39 6.35
CA GLN A 254 -12.56 -8.43 7.32
C GLN A 254 -11.43 -7.73 8.05
N VAL A 255 -10.23 -8.32 8.10
CA VAL A 255 -9.06 -7.76 8.80
C VAL A 255 -7.97 -7.36 7.82
N PHE A 256 -7.55 -8.30 6.95
CA PHE A 256 -6.49 -8.09 5.98
C PHE A 256 -7.05 -7.82 4.59
N PHE A 257 -6.32 -7.06 3.77
CA PHE A 257 -6.80 -6.77 2.42
C PHE A 257 -6.83 -8.04 1.57
N ALA A 258 -8.02 -8.55 1.28
CA ALA A 258 -8.22 -9.63 0.31
C ALA A 258 -9.34 -9.22 -0.66
N PRO A 259 -8.99 -8.62 -1.82
CA PRO A 259 -9.96 -8.23 -2.83
C PRO A 259 -10.90 -9.39 -3.19
N ALA A 260 -12.19 -9.10 -3.37
CA ALA A 260 -13.20 -10.12 -3.68
C ALA A 260 -12.82 -11.00 -4.89
N ILE A 261 -12.14 -10.41 -5.88
CA ILE A 261 -11.66 -11.11 -7.06
C ILE A 261 -10.56 -12.15 -6.77
N ARG A 262 -9.78 -11.95 -5.72
CA ARG A 262 -8.69 -12.85 -5.31
C ARG A 262 -9.18 -13.97 -4.40
N GLN A 263 -10.33 -13.78 -3.74
CA GLN A 263 -10.88 -14.74 -2.78
C GLN A 263 -11.08 -16.15 -3.37
N PRO A 264 -11.63 -16.35 -4.59
CA PRO A 264 -11.77 -17.69 -5.17
C PRO A 264 -10.44 -18.45 -5.29
N TYR A 265 -9.37 -17.76 -5.71
CA TYR A 265 -8.03 -18.34 -5.86
C TYR A 265 -7.45 -18.77 -4.52
N LEU A 266 -7.55 -17.93 -3.50
CA LEU A 266 -7.04 -18.21 -2.16
C LEU A 266 -7.81 -19.32 -1.48
N ARG A 267 -9.14 -19.37 -1.68
CA ARG A 267 -9.99 -20.46 -1.19
C ARG A 267 -9.60 -21.79 -1.85
N ALA A 268 -9.48 -21.81 -3.18
CA ALA A 268 -9.10 -23.01 -3.91
C ALA A 268 -7.70 -23.51 -3.50
N LEU A 269 -6.76 -22.59 -3.25
CA LEU A 269 -5.42 -22.90 -2.76
C LEU A 269 -5.45 -23.53 -1.36
N ALA A 270 -6.23 -22.97 -0.44
CA ALA A 270 -6.41 -23.52 0.90
C ALA A 270 -7.12 -24.88 0.90
N GLU A 271 -8.15 -25.06 0.08
CA GLU A 271 -8.86 -26.33 -0.07
C GLU A 271 -7.97 -27.41 -0.69
N TRP A 272 -7.18 -27.06 -1.71
CA TRP A 272 -6.31 -28.00 -2.42
C TRP A 272 -5.15 -28.48 -1.53
N VAL A 273 -4.44 -27.59 -0.83
CA VAL A 273 -3.26 -27.98 -0.03
C VAL A 273 -3.62 -28.90 1.14
N ARG A 274 -4.86 -28.79 1.65
CA ARG A 274 -5.40 -29.65 2.72
C ARG A 274 -5.75 -31.05 2.27
N ARG A 275 -5.85 -31.30 0.97
CA ARG A 275 -6.22 -32.64 0.49
C ARG A 275 -5.09 -33.62 0.80
N PRO A 276 -5.40 -34.88 1.16
CA PRO A 276 -4.38 -35.88 1.46
C PRO A 276 -3.42 -36.17 0.29
N ASP A 277 -3.88 -35.95 -0.94
CA ASP A 277 -3.15 -36.17 -2.19
C ASP A 277 -2.41 -34.93 -2.70
N SER A 278 -2.40 -33.83 -1.96
CA SER A 278 -1.74 -32.58 -2.38
C SER A 278 -0.22 -32.69 -2.47
N GLY A 279 0.38 -33.63 -1.73
CA GLY A 279 1.82 -33.74 -1.54
C GLY A 279 2.39 -32.77 -0.49
N TYR A 280 1.53 -32.12 0.31
CA TYR A 280 1.92 -31.21 1.38
C TYR A 280 1.40 -31.68 2.74
N VAL A 281 2.17 -31.42 3.78
CA VAL A 281 1.81 -31.71 5.16
C VAL A 281 1.79 -30.44 5.99
N LEU A 282 0.87 -30.37 6.94
CA LEU A 282 0.84 -29.30 7.94
C LEU A 282 2.10 -29.38 8.80
N ASP A 283 2.89 -28.32 8.80
CA ASP A 283 4.11 -28.21 9.61
C ASP A 283 3.82 -27.49 10.93
N ARG A 284 3.24 -26.29 10.85
CA ARG A 284 3.01 -25.44 12.02
C ARG A 284 1.76 -24.57 11.87
N THR A 285 1.16 -24.24 13.00
CA THR A 285 -0.01 -23.37 13.12
C THR A 285 0.29 -22.20 14.05
N TRP A 286 -0.24 -21.02 13.72
CA TRP A 286 -0.30 -19.86 14.59
C TRP A 286 -1.72 -19.30 14.64
N SER A 287 -2.03 -18.57 15.70
CA SER A 287 -3.32 -17.92 15.86
C SER A 287 -3.14 -16.44 16.15
N PHE A 288 -3.99 -15.63 15.54
CA PHE A 288 -4.25 -14.26 15.92
C PHE A 288 -5.54 -14.19 16.72
N ALA A 289 -5.51 -13.53 17.87
CA ALA A 289 -6.68 -13.34 18.71
C ALA A 289 -7.13 -11.88 18.69
N ASP A 290 -8.45 -11.70 18.66
CA ASP A 290 -9.10 -10.39 18.88
C ASP A 290 -8.64 -9.28 17.90
N LEU A 291 -8.44 -9.63 16.62
CA LEU A 291 -8.05 -8.65 15.61
C LEU A 291 -9.19 -7.67 15.34
N ALA A 292 -8.88 -6.38 15.30
CA ALA A 292 -9.83 -5.36 14.89
C ALA A 292 -10.17 -5.50 13.39
N PRO A 293 -11.45 -5.38 13.00
CA PRO A 293 -11.82 -5.37 11.59
C PRO A 293 -11.33 -4.09 10.90
N ARG A 294 -11.15 -4.18 9.59
CA ARG A 294 -10.79 -3.08 8.70
C ARG A 294 -11.95 -2.09 8.58
N GLY A 295 -11.73 -0.84 8.99
CA GLY A 295 -12.72 0.23 8.87
C GLY A 295 -12.46 1.41 9.80
N PRO A 296 -13.31 2.45 9.80
CA PRO A 296 -13.19 3.56 10.73
C PRO A 296 -13.29 3.06 12.17
N HIS A 297 -12.27 3.35 12.98
CA HIS A 297 -12.27 3.05 14.41
C HIS A 297 -13.23 4.02 15.12
N THR A 298 -14.44 3.56 15.45
CA THR A 298 -15.31 4.27 16.39
C THR A 298 -15.04 3.75 17.81
N LEU A 299 -14.97 4.66 18.78
CA LEU A 299 -14.86 4.30 20.20
C LEU A 299 -16.06 3.43 20.59
N GLY A 300 -15.86 2.13 20.81
CA GLY A 300 -16.92 1.17 21.10
C GLY A 300 -16.43 -0.29 21.21
N ARG A 301 -17.32 -1.19 21.63
CA ARG A 301 -17.08 -2.65 21.65
C ARG A 301 -17.17 -3.19 20.22
N TYR A 302 -16.07 -3.71 19.68
CA TYR A 302 -16.09 -4.53 18.48
C TYR A 302 -16.04 -6.02 18.85
N GLN A 303 -16.52 -6.89 17.97
CA GLN A 303 -16.25 -8.32 18.04
C GLN A 303 -14.95 -8.57 17.30
N GLY A 304 -13.88 -8.90 18.03
CA GLY A 304 -12.60 -9.20 17.41
C GLY A 304 -12.66 -10.47 16.58
N VAL A 305 -11.96 -10.45 15.44
CA VAL A 305 -11.84 -11.60 14.57
C VAL A 305 -10.61 -12.39 15.00
N SER A 306 -10.80 -13.66 15.35
CA SER A 306 -9.69 -14.58 15.56
C SER A 306 -9.43 -15.35 14.28
N LEU A 307 -8.15 -15.45 13.90
CA LEU A 307 -7.72 -16.09 12.65
C LEU A 307 -6.61 -17.09 12.95
N THR A 308 -6.62 -18.21 12.25
CA THR A 308 -5.63 -19.29 12.41
C THR A 308 -4.88 -19.45 11.09
N VAL A 309 -3.57 -19.26 11.11
CA VAL A 309 -2.70 -19.42 9.94
C VAL A 309 -1.90 -20.71 10.06
N ASP A 310 -1.94 -21.50 9.00
CA ASP A 310 -1.29 -22.79 8.86
C ASP A 310 -0.19 -22.70 7.79
N LEU A 311 0.99 -23.24 8.09
CA LEU A 311 2.09 -23.45 7.15
C LEU A 311 2.11 -24.92 6.72
N TYR A 312 1.98 -25.16 5.42
CA TYR A 312 2.11 -26.47 4.80
C TYR A 312 3.42 -26.54 4.02
N LEU A 313 4.12 -27.66 4.12
CA LEU A 313 5.39 -27.91 3.45
C LEU A 313 5.29 -29.12 2.53
N ARG A 314 5.99 -29.08 1.40
CA ARG A 314 6.06 -30.21 0.47
C ARG A 314 6.73 -31.40 1.14
N THR A 315 6.16 -32.60 0.97
CA THR A 315 6.78 -33.84 1.46
C THR A 315 8.02 -34.19 0.64
N ALA A 316 9.07 -34.66 1.32
CA ALA A 316 10.34 -35.04 0.68
C ALA A 316 10.21 -36.20 -0.34
N THR A 317 9.06 -36.90 -0.36
CA THR A 317 8.75 -38.01 -1.27
C THR A 317 8.17 -37.57 -2.63
N ALA A 318 8.00 -36.26 -2.87
CA ALA A 318 7.39 -35.71 -4.08
C ALA A 318 8.37 -34.87 -4.94
N ALA A 319 9.67 -35.16 -4.87
CA ALA A 319 10.72 -34.58 -5.72
C ALA A 319 11.07 -35.50 -6.90
#